data_AF-M5RQM5-F1
#
_entry.id   AF-M5RQM5-F1
#
_cell.length_a   1.000
_cell.length_b   1.000
_cell.length_c   1.000
_cell.angle_alpha   90.00
_cell.angle_beta   90.00
_cell.angle_gamma   90.00
#
_symmetry.space_group_name_H-M   'P 1'
#
loop_
_entity.id
_entity.type
_entity.pdbx_description
1 polymer ?
#
loop_
_entity_poly.entity_id
_entity_poly.type
_entity_poly.pdbx_seq_one_letter_code
_entity_poly.pdbx_strand_id
1 'polypeptide(L)'
;MLKLSISSLLALALLTTPGFADDPQSKTLNQELADIAATTATRFSPEKAAIFRNGVAEVKASGIEKSAKQVGDAAVDGKLTGWDGKSIQLSELWSEGPVVLMWYRGGWCPYCNAQLRATQKQLSAIEGAGARLVVLTPELPEKAKATAEANNLNMVALHDKDNQLAHKYGIVFSLPQSIAPIFQDKLASYNGSKAAELPLSATYVIDTDGKITYAYLNADYTKRPEPADVIAAVESL
;
A
#
# COMPACT_ATOMS: atom_id res chain seq x y z
N MET A 1 -53.66 43.03 16.85
CA MET A 1 -53.85 41.66 16.34
C MET A 1 -53.10 41.62 15.00
N LEU A 2 -52.09 40.80 14.70
CA LEU A 2 -51.59 39.53 15.20
C LEU A 2 -50.11 39.44 14.70
N LYS A 3 -49.13 39.13 15.57
CA LYS A 3 -47.73 38.88 15.17
C LYS A 3 -47.59 37.41 14.73
N LEU A 4 -47.18 37.14 13.50
CA LEU A 4 -46.71 35.80 13.11
C LEU A 4 -45.18 35.74 13.24
N SER A 5 -44.71 34.92 14.18
CA SER A 5 -43.34 34.46 14.29
C SER A 5 -43.30 33.05 13.72
N ILE A 6 -42.52 32.83 12.65
CA ILE A 6 -42.28 31.49 12.09
C ILE A 6 -40.87 31.09 12.53
N SER A 7 -40.80 30.30 13.59
CA SER A 7 -39.58 29.59 13.99
C SER A 7 -39.56 28.25 13.24
N SER A 8 -38.76 28.18 12.18
CA SER A 8 -38.51 26.92 11.48
C SER A 8 -37.43 26.14 12.24
N LEU A 9 -37.84 25.10 12.96
CA LEU A 9 -36.94 24.08 13.48
C LEU A 9 -36.27 23.36 12.31
N LEU A 10 -34.96 23.55 12.16
CA LEU A 10 -34.13 22.74 11.28
C LEU A 10 -33.77 21.45 12.04
N ALA A 11 -34.50 20.37 11.78
CA ALA A 11 -34.13 19.04 12.26
C ALA A 11 -32.90 18.57 11.47
N LEU A 12 -31.72 18.67 12.08
CA LEU A 12 -30.48 18.14 11.54
C LEU A 12 -30.52 16.61 11.67
N ALA A 13 -30.94 15.93 10.60
CA ALA A 13 -30.83 14.49 10.50
C ALA A 13 -29.34 14.10 10.44
N LEU A 14 -28.82 13.54 11.53
CA LEU A 14 -27.53 12.86 11.56
C LEU A 14 -27.62 11.64 10.64
N LEU A 15 -27.10 11.77 9.42
CA LEU A 15 -26.84 10.65 8.54
C LEU A 15 -25.65 9.88 9.14
N THR A 16 -25.96 8.82 9.88
CA THR A 16 -24.96 7.81 10.22
C THR A 16 -24.54 7.14 8.92
N THR A 17 -23.30 7.38 8.49
CA THR A 17 -22.69 6.54 7.46
C THR A 17 -22.64 5.11 8.00
N PRO A 18 -23.02 4.08 7.21
CA PRO A 18 -22.84 2.72 7.66
C PRO A 18 -21.33 2.49 7.78
N GLY A 19 -20.85 2.40 9.02
CA GLY A 19 -19.49 1.95 9.29
C GLY A 19 -19.30 0.58 8.69
N PHE A 20 -18.15 0.35 8.05
CA PHE A 20 -17.68 -0.98 7.69
C PHE A 20 -17.40 -1.74 8.99
N ALA A 21 -18.47 -2.25 9.62
CA ALA A 21 -18.34 -3.25 10.67
C ALA A 21 -17.67 -4.48 10.04
N ASP A 22 -16.65 -5.01 10.72
CA ASP A 22 -16.01 -6.26 10.35
C ASP A 22 -17.07 -7.36 10.27
N ASP A 23 -17.34 -7.82 9.06
CA ASP A 23 -18.13 -9.03 8.84
C ASP A 23 -17.29 -10.21 9.37
N PRO A 24 -17.73 -10.90 10.44
CA PRO A 24 -17.01 -12.02 11.03
C PRO A 24 -16.86 -13.22 10.06
N GLN A 25 -17.46 -13.17 8.87
CA GLN A 25 -17.28 -14.14 7.79
C GLN A 25 -16.31 -13.69 6.69
N SER A 26 -15.75 -12.48 6.77
CA SER A 26 -14.81 -12.00 5.76
C SER A 26 -13.43 -12.67 5.90
N LYS A 27 -12.87 -13.11 4.78
CA LYS A 27 -11.53 -13.72 4.75
C LYS A 27 -10.47 -12.71 5.20
N THR A 28 -9.51 -13.20 5.99
CA THR A 28 -8.24 -12.48 6.26
C THR A 28 -7.47 -12.24 4.97
N LEU A 29 -6.53 -11.27 4.97
CA LEU A 29 -5.73 -11.01 3.78
C LEU A 29 -4.92 -12.25 3.40
N ASN A 30 -4.30 -12.93 4.35
CA ASN A 30 -3.51 -14.13 4.06
C ASN A 30 -4.33 -15.28 3.49
N GLN A 31 -5.59 -15.44 3.89
CA GLN A 31 -6.50 -16.41 3.25
C GLN A 31 -6.77 -16.02 1.78
N GLU A 32 -7.02 -14.74 1.50
CA GLU A 32 -7.21 -14.26 0.12
C GLU A 32 -5.93 -14.42 -0.72
N LEU A 33 -4.76 -14.14 -0.16
CA LEU A 33 -3.46 -14.34 -0.83
C LEU A 33 -3.19 -15.82 -1.11
N ALA A 34 -3.58 -16.72 -0.20
CA ALA A 34 -3.47 -18.16 -0.39
C ALA A 34 -4.38 -18.65 -1.54
N ASP A 35 -5.60 -18.12 -1.65
CA ASP A 35 -6.50 -18.44 -2.77
C ASP A 35 -5.96 -17.94 -4.11
N ILE A 36 -5.37 -16.74 -4.13
CA ILE A 36 -4.69 -16.19 -5.32
C ILE A 36 -3.49 -17.07 -5.71
N ALA A 37 -2.70 -17.51 -4.73
CA ALA A 37 -1.55 -18.38 -4.97
C ALA A 37 -2.00 -19.75 -5.53
N ALA A 38 -3.03 -20.36 -4.95
CA ALA A 38 -3.61 -21.62 -5.42
C ALA A 38 -4.15 -21.49 -6.85
N THR A 39 -4.88 -20.42 -7.14
CA THR A 39 -5.40 -20.14 -8.49
C THR A 39 -4.28 -19.85 -9.49
N THR A 40 -3.20 -19.20 -9.07
CA THR A 40 -2.05 -18.93 -9.94
C THR A 40 -1.29 -20.22 -10.26
N ALA A 41 -1.16 -21.12 -9.28
CA ALA A 41 -0.47 -22.39 -9.44
C ALA A 41 -1.12 -23.30 -10.50
N THR A 42 -2.45 -23.25 -10.66
CA THR A 42 -3.14 -24.03 -11.71
C THR A 42 -2.94 -23.45 -13.12
N ARG A 43 -2.52 -22.19 -13.23
CA ARG A 43 -2.32 -21.49 -14.51
C ARG A 43 -0.87 -21.52 -15.00
N PHE A 44 0.10 -21.77 -14.11
CA PHE A 44 1.51 -21.76 -14.46
C PHE A 44 1.99 -23.15 -14.86
N SER A 45 2.77 -23.24 -15.93
CA SER A 45 3.58 -24.45 -16.16
C SER A 45 4.59 -24.63 -15.03
N PRO A 46 5.07 -25.87 -14.76
CA PRO A 46 6.11 -26.11 -13.77
C PRO A 46 7.38 -25.26 -13.99
N GLU A 47 7.74 -25.05 -15.25
CA GLU A 47 8.86 -24.19 -15.66
C GLU A 47 8.63 -22.72 -15.27
N LYS A 48 7.47 -22.16 -15.61
CA LYS A 48 7.13 -20.79 -15.23
C LYS A 48 7.08 -20.63 -13.71
N ALA A 49 6.52 -21.59 -12.99
CA ALA A 49 6.53 -21.59 -11.53
C ALA A 49 7.96 -21.61 -10.95
N ALA A 50 8.86 -22.40 -11.55
CA ALA A 50 10.27 -22.41 -11.15
C ALA A 50 10.98 -21.07 -11.39
N ILE A 51 10.72 -20.42 -12.53
CA ILE A 51 11.24 -19.08 -12.84
C ILE A 51 10.86 -18.07 -11.74
N PHE A 52 9.59 -18.03 -11.34
CA PHE A 52 9.14 -17.13 -10.27
C PHE A 52 9.73 -17.50 -8.90
N ARG A 53 9.78 -18.79 -8.53
CA ARG A 53 10.39 -19.21 -7.26
C ARG A 53 11.87 -18.84 -7.19
N ASN A 54 12.62 -19.07 -8.27
CA ASN A 54 14.04 -18.74 -8.33
C ASN A 54 14.24 -17.22 -8.29
N GLY A 55 13.38 -16.45 -8.96
CA GLY A 55 13.44 -14.99 -8.89
C GLY A 55 13.20 -14.44 -7.48
N VAL A 56 12.25 -15.02 -6.72
CA VAL A 56 12.06 -14.66 -5.30
C VAL A 56 13.31 -15.01 -4.47
N ALA A 57 13.90 -16.19 -4.71
CA ALA A 57 15.11 -16.61 -4.01
C ALA A 57 16.30 -15.68 -4.31
N GLU A 58 16.45 -15.22 -5.56
CA GLU A 58 17.49 -14.26 -5.98
C GLU A 58 17.32 -12.90 -5.29
N VAL A 59 16.10 -12.35 -5.28
CA VAL A 59 15.80 -11.09 -4.59
C VAL A 59 16.07 -11.23 -3.09
N LYS A 60 15.69 -12.36 -2.48
CA LYS A 60 15.99 -12.62 -1.06
C LYS A 60 17.50 -12.72 -0.81
N ALA A 61 18.24 -13.39 -1.68
CA ALA A 61 19.69 -13.55 -1.58
C ALA A 61 20.46 -12.24 -1.76
N SER A 62 19.87 -11.23 -2.42
CA SER A 62 20.46 -9.89 -2.51
C SER A 62 20.63 -9.19 -1.15
N GLY A 63 19.94 -9.67 -0.11
CA GLY A 63 19.98 -9.07 1.23
C GLY A 63 19.08 -7.86 1.40
N ILE A 64 18.25 -7.53 0.41
CA ILE A 64 17.38 -6.34 0.41
C ILE A 64 16.52 -6.19 1.67
N GLU A 65 15.98 -7.30 2.21
CA GLU A 65 15.16 -7.30 3.43
C GLU A 65 15.94 -6.79 4.66
N LYS A 66 17.27 -6.94 4.67
CA LYS A 66 18.17 -6.54 5.76
C LYS A 66 18.81 -5.18 5.54
N SER A 67 19.03 -4.78 4.29
CA SER A 67 19.69 -3.51 3.95
C SER A 67 18.71 -2.35 3.81
N ALA A 68 17.43 -2.62 3.59
CA ALA A 68 16.38 -1.61 3.65
C ALA A 68 16.30 -0.97 5.04
N LYS A 69 15.65 0.19 5.14
CA LYS A 69 15.39 0.86 6.42
C LYS A 69 14.72 -0.09 7.42
N GLN A 70 15.24 -0.13 8.64
CA GLN A 70 14.79 -1.05 9.68
C GLN A 70 14.05 -0.31 10.80
N VAL A 71 13.41 -1.08 11.68
CA VAL A 71 12.93 -0.55 12.96
C VAL A 71 14.09 0.11 13.71
N GLY A 72 13.86 1.31 14.21
CA GLY A 72 14.87 2.14 14.86
C GLY A 72 15.48 3.21 13.97
N ASP A 73 15.45 3.03 12.64
CA ASP A 73 15.97 4.03 11.71
C ASP A 73 15.03 5.24 11.60
N ALA A 74 15.61 6.39 11.25
CA ALA A 74 14.85 7.53 10.78
C ALA A 74 14.21 7.24 9.42
N ALA A 75 12.91 7.54 9.31
CA ALA A 75 12.15 7.55 8.08
C ALA A 75 12.76 8.56 7.09
N VAL A 76 12.65 8.25 5.80
CA VAL A 76 13.09 9.17 4.76
C VAL A 76 11.92 10.05 4.36
N ASP A 77 12.16 11.37 4.41
CA ASP A 77 11.21 12.38 4.00
C ASP A 77 11.12 12.54 2.47
N GLY A 78 9.98 13.02 2.02
CA GLY A 78 9.69 13.19 0.60
C GLY A 78 8.41 13.96 0.37
N LYS A 79 8.41 14.78 -0.68
CA LYS A 79 7.22 15.43 -1.20
C LYS A 79 6.72 14.64 -2.40
N LEU A 80 5.54 14.03 -2.28
CA LEU A 80 4.95 13.22 -3.34
C LEU A 80 3.57 13.76 -3.71
N THR A 81 3.15 13.51 -4.94
CA THR A 81 1.87 13.99 -5.48
C THR A 81 0.96 12.82 -5.81
N GLY A 82 -0.28 12.89 -5.34
CA GLY A 82 -1.34 11.94 -5.65
C GLY A 82 -1.90 12.12 -7.06
N TRP A 83 -2.68 11.12 -7.50
CA TRP A 83 -3.42 11.22 -8.76
C TRP A 83 -4.52 12.28 -8.76
N ASP A 84 -4.89 12.79 -7.58
CA ASP A 84 -5.80 13.92 -7.41
C ASP A 84 -5.10 15.29 -7.53
N GLY A 85 -3.78 15.29 -7.80
CA GLY A 85 -2.96 16.48 -7.95
C GLY A 85 -2.52 17.11 -6.62
N LYS A 86 -2.88 16.53 -5.46
CA LYS A 86 -2.45 17.04 -4.16
C LYS A 86 -1.07 16.53 -3.81
N SER A 87 -0.21 17.43 -3.33
CA SER A 87 1.10 17.06 -2.80
C SER A 87 1.06 16.94 -1.28
N ILE A 88 1.81 15.97 -0.77
CA ILE A 88 1.99 15.72 0.66
C ILE A 88 3.49 15.71 0.95
N GLN A 89 3.90 16.39 2.03
CA GLN A 89 5.21 16.23 2.64
C GLN A 89 5.08 15.21 3.77
N LEU A 90 5.84 14.11 3.71
CA LEU A 90 5.67 13.04 4.70
C LEU A 90 6.00 13.50 6.12
N SER A 91 7.01 14.35 6.29
CA SER A 91 7.37 14.91 7.60
C SER A 91 6.30 15.77 8.26
N GLU A 92 5.51 16.48 7.47
CA GLU A 92 4.36 17.22 8.00
C GLU A 92 3.33 16.22 8.55
N LEU A 93 3.07 15.11 7.84
CA LEU A 93 2.12 14.11 8.30
C LEU A 93 2.54 13.45 9.60
N TRP A 94 3.77 12.94 9.71
CA TRP A 94 4.16 12.26 10.94
C TRP A 94 4.32 13.22 12.12
N SER A 95 4.65 14.48 11.89
CA SER A 95 4.64 15.49 12.97
C SER A 95 3.25 15.73 13.59
N GLU A 96 2.18 15.38 12.89
CA GLU A 96 0.79 15.53 13.34
C GLU A 96 0.21 14.23 13.95
N GLY A 97 0.85 13.09 13.74
CA GLY A 97 0.42 11.78 14.25
C GLY A 97 1.12 10.64 13.49
N PRO A 98 1.10 9.40 14.01
CA PRO A 98 1.77 8.28 13.35
C PRO A 98 1.40 8.08 11.88
N VAL A 99 2.30 7.53 11.08
CA VAL A 99 2.08 7.25 9.65
C VAL A 99 2.29 5.78 9.35
N VAL A 100 1.28 5.15 8.73
CA VAL A 100 1.43 3.86 8.05
C VAL A 100 1.85 4.16 6.60
N LEU A 101 3.09 3.83 6.24
CA LEU A 101 3.65 4.06 4.91
C LEU A 101 3.74 2.73 4.14
N MET A 102 2.98 2.60 3.05
CA MET A 102 2.84 1.35 2.32
C MET A 102 3.15 1.51 0.82
N TRP A 103 4.05 0.69 0.28
CA TRP A 103 4.30 0.61 -1.15
C TRP A 103 3.54 -0.54 -1.80
N TYR A 104 3.04 -0.32 -3.01
CA TYR A 104 2.63 -1.39 -3.92
C TYR A 104 3.27 -1.22 -5.30
N ARG A 105 3.35 -2.31 -6.05
CA ARG A 105 4.12 -2.37 -7.32
C ARG A 105 3.35 -1.89 -8.55
N GLY A 106 2.02 -1.97 -8.48
CA GLY A 106 1.08 -1.61 -9.52
C GLY A 106 -0.19 -2.46 -9.53
N GLY A 107 -1.27 -1.92 -10.09
CA GLY A 107 -2.61 -2.51 -10.15
C GLY A 107 -2.74 -3.72 -11.07
N TRP A 108 -1.72 -3.99 -11.88
CA TRP A 108 -1.58 -5.24 -12.63
C TRP A 108 -1.20 -6.44 -11.76
N CYS A 109 -0.83 -6.23 -10.49
CA CYS A 109 -0.44 -7.28 -9.56
C CYS A 109 -1.62 -7.71 -8.68
N PRO A 110 -2.06 -8.99 -8.75
CA PRO A 110 -3.23 -9.45 -8.00
C PRO A 110 -3.02 -9.39 -6.48
N TYR A 111 -1.80 -9.67 -6.00
CA TYR A 111 -1.46 -9.59 -4.58
C TYR A 111 -1.46 -8.14 -4.06
N CYS A 112 -1.09 -7.17 -4.91
CA CYS A 112 -1.19 -5.74 -4.55
C CYS A 112 -2.66 -5.33 -4.42
N ASN A 113 -3.51 -5.77 -5.36
CA ASN A 113 -4.93 -5.45 -5.35
C ASN A 113 -5.65 -6.04 -4.12
N ALA A 114 -5.30 -7.27 -3.72
CA ALA A 114 -5.80 -7.88 -2.49
C ALA A 114 -5.38 -7.07 -1.25
N GLN A 115 -4.10 -6.69 -1.14
CA GLN A 115 -3.61 -5.85 -0.05
C GLN A 115 -4.36 -4.50 -0.01
N LEU A 116 -4.48 -3.81 -1.13
CA LEU A 116 -5.18 -2.52 -1.21
C LEU A 116 -6.65 -2.66 -0.76
N ARG A 117 -7.37 -3.69 -1.19
CA ARG A 117 -8.77 -3.90 -0.74
C ARG A 117 -8.84 -4.21 0.77
N ALA A 118 -7.93 -5.03 1.29
CA ALA A 118 -7.90 -5.34 2.72
C ALA A 118 -7.58 -4.10 3.56
N THR A 119 -6.60 -3.29 3.13
CA THR A 119 -6.29 -2.00 3.77
C THR A 119 -7.45 -1.03 3.68
N GLN A 120 -8.16 -0.93 2.54
CA GLN A 120 -9.32 -0.05 2.38
C GLN A 120 -10.45 -0.36 3.37
N LYS A 121 -10.71 -1.65 3.60
CA LYS A 121 -11.72 -2.10 4.59
C LYS A 121 -11.35 -1.67 6.01
N GLN A 122 -10.05 -1.62 6.29
CA GLN A 122 -9.50 -1.31 7.61
C GLN A 122 -9.04 0.14 7.75
N LEU A 123 -9.29 0.99 6.76
CA LEU A 123 -8.83 2.39 6.75
C LEU A 123 -9.32 3.15 7.99
N SER A 124 -10.60 3.02 8.33
CA SER A 124 -11.16 3.69 9.51
C SER A 124 -10.59 3.16 10.83
N ALA A 125 -10.18 1.89 10.89
CA ALA A 125 -9.54 1.33 12.08
C ALA A 125 -8.09 1.82 12.22
N ILE A 126 -7.34 1.91 11.11
CA ILE A 126 -6.00 2.51 11.08
C ILE A 126 -6.05 3.98 11.53
N GLU A 127 -7.00 4.75 10.99
CA GLU A 127 -7.22 6.15 11.39
C GLU A 127 -7.71 6.28 12.83
N GLY A 128 -8.58 5.37 13.28
CA GLY A 128 -9.08 5.31 14.65
C GLY A 128 -7.99 4.97 15.67
N ALA A 129 -6.96 4.22 15.28
CA ALA A 129 -5.76 3.98 16.08
C ALA A 129 -4.82 5.20 16.14
N GLY A 130 -5.13 6.27 15.39
CA GLY A 130 -4.39 7.53 15.40
C GLY A 130 -3.39 7.70 14.26
N ALA A 131 -3.25 6.71 13.37
CA ALA A 131 -2.33 6.80 12.25
C ALA A 131 -2.96 7.31 10.96
N ARG A 132 -2.15 7.97 10.12
CA ARG A 132 -2.51 8.29 8.74
C ARG A 132 -1.96 7.22 7.81
N LEU A 133 -2.78 6.74 6.89
CA LEU A 133 -2.32 5.85 5.82
C LEU A 133 -1.76 6.64 4.64
N VAL A 134 -0.54 6.34 4.23
CA VAL A 134 0.07 6.84 2.99
C VAL A 134 0.42 5.66 2.10
N VAL A 135 -0.16 5.65 0.90
CA VAL A 135 0.08 4.59 -0.10
C VAL A 135 0.93 5.14 -1.23
N LEU A 136 2.02 4.44 -1.56
CA LEU A 136 3.00 4.83 -2.56
C LEU A 136 3.09 3.82 -3.70
N THR A 137 3.34 4.30 -4.92
CA THR A 137 3.46 3.44 -6.11
C THR A 137 4.33 4.07 -7.19
N PRO A 138 5.09 3.27 -7.96
CA PRO A 138 5.74 3.76 -9.17
C PRO A 138 4.75 3.97 -10.33
N GLU A 139 3.49 3.55 -10.21
CA GLU A 139 2.49 3.76 -11.25
C GLU A 139 2.33 5.23 -11.57
N LEU A 140 2.21 5.55 -12.87
CA LEU A 140 1.80 6.84 -13.36
C LEU A 140 0.47 7.24 -12.71
N PRO A 141 0.25 8.54 -12.42
CA PRO A 141 -0.95 9.00 -11.71
C PRO A 141 -2.27 8.48 -12.29
N GLU A 142 -2.43 8.49 -13.62
CA GLU A 142 -3.63 8.00 -14.28
C GLU A 142 -3.84 6.49 -14.13
N LYS A 143 -2.75 5.73 -13.96
CA LYS A 143 -2.79 4.28 -13.74
C LYS A 143 -3.11 3.97 -12.28
N ALA A 144 -2.52 4.69 -11.35
CA ALA A 144 -2.87 4.61 -9.94
C ALA A 144 -4.35 4.95 -9.71
N LYS A 145 -4.90 5.95 -10.43
CA LYS A 145 -6.33 6.27 -10.41
C LYS A 145 -7.18 5.11 -10.93
N ALA A 146 -6.83 4.54 -12.08
CA ALA A 146 -7.54 3.38 -12.64
C ALA A 146 -7.48 2.16 -11.71
N THR A 147 -6.35 1.94 -11.02
CA THR A 147 -6.20 0.91 -9.98
C THR A 147 -7.18 1.16 -8.82
N ALA A 148 -7.32 2.40 -8.37
CA ALA A 148 -8.25 2.78 -7.31
C ALA A 148 -9.71 2.53 -7.72
N GLU A 149 -10.11 2.99 -8.91
CA GLU A 149 -11.45 2.78 -9.46
C GLU A 149 -11.78 1.29 -9.60
N ALA A 150 -10.87 0.50 -10.16
CA ALA A 150 -11.06 -0.94 -10.35
C ALA A 150 -11.18 -1.74 -9.04
N ASN A 151 -10.72 -1.17 -7.92
CA ASN A 151 -10.76 -1.80 -6.60
C ASN A 151 -11.70 -1.09 -5.61
N ASN A 152 -12.47 -0.09 -6.05
CA ASN A 152 -13.34 0.74 -5.20
C ASN A 152 -12.60 1.36 -4.00
N LEU A 153 -11.42 1.93 -4.25
CA LEU A 153 -10.59 2.55 -3.22
C LEU A 153 -10.89 4.04 -3.11
N ASN A 154 -11.09 4.51 -1.88
CA ASN A 154 -11.19 5.93 -1.54
C ASN A 154 -9.83 6.54 -1.22
N MET A 155 -8.86 5.72 -0.79
CA MET A 155 -7.49 6.18 -0.54
C MET A 155 -6.78 6.61 -1.83
N VAL A 156 -6.03 7.70 -1.74
CA VAL A 156 -5.22 8.24 -2.84
C VAL A 156 -3.80 7.70 -2.74
N ALA A 157 -3.34 7.03 -3.79
CA ALA A 157 -1.93 6.64 -3.90
C ALA A 157 -1.08 7.80 -4.44
N LEU A 158 0.07 8.03 -3.83
CA LEU A 158 1.06 9.01 -4.27
C LEU A 158 2.05 8.39 -5.24
N HIS A 159 2.42 9.16 -6.26
CA HIS A 159 3.35 8.74 -7.29
C HIS A 159 4.79 8.86 -6.80
N ASP A 160 5.42 7.71 -6.54
CA ASP A 160 6.86 7.58 -6.28
C ASP A 160 7.59 7.42 -7.62
N LYS A 161 7.69 8.54 -8.34
CA LYS A 161 8.26 8.59 -9.68
C LYS A 161 9.64 7.93 -9.71
N ASP A 162 9.82 6.99 -10.64
CA ASP A 162 11.08 6.24 -10.83
C ASP A 162 11.59 5.58 -9.52
N ASN A 163 10.67 5.22 -8.60
CA ASN A 163 10.97 4.65 -7.29
C ASN A 163 11.92 5.52 -6.44
N GLN A 164 11.96 6.84 -6.63
CA GLN A 164 12.98 7.69 -6.00
C GLN A 164 12.99 7.60 -4.47
N LEU A 165 11.82 7.58 -3.83
CA LEU A 165 11.75 7.44 -2.38
C LEU A 165 12.02 5.98 -1.97
N ALA A 166 11.45 5.00 -2.68
CA ALA A 166 11.74 3.58 -2.45
C ALA A 166 13.24 3.25 -2.51
N HIS A 167 14.00 3.87 -3.42
CA HIS A 167 15.47 3.75 -3.49
C HIS A 167 16.14 4.24 -2.20
N LYS A 168 15.68 5.36 -1.65
CA LYS A 168 16.21 5.89 -0.37
C LYS A 168 15.85 5.02 0.84
N TYR A 169 14.71 4.32 0.77
CA TYR A 169 14.34 3.30 1.76
C TYR A 169 15.10 1.98 1.58
N GLY A 170 15.83 1.81 0.47
CA GLY A 170 16.57 0.59 0.16
C GLY A 170 15.67 -0.60 -0.21
N ILE A 171 14.44 -0.34 -0.67
CA ILE A 171 13.44 -1.37 -0.97
C ILE A 171 13.29 -1.66 -2.47
N VAL A 172 14.14 -1.12 -3.34
CA VAL A 172 14.09 -1.38 -4.78
C VAL A 172 15.05 -2.52 -5.14
N PHE A 173 14.56 -3.48 -5.92
CA PHE A 173 15.36 -4.54 -6.51
C PHE A 173 15.26 -4.51 -8.03
N SER A 174 16.35 -4.88 -8.70
CA SER A 174 16.31 -5.21 -10.13
C SER A 174 15.60 -6.54 -10.32
N LEU A 175 14.68 -6.60 -11.28
CA LEU A 175 14.03 -7.84 -11.65
C LEU A 175 15.08 -8.83 -12.17
N PRO A 176 15.07 -10.09 -11.68
CA PRO A 176 15.90 -11.15 -12.22
C PRO A 176 15.80 -11.21 -13.74
N GLN A 177 16.90 -11.50 -14.42
CA GLN A 177 16.95 -11.48 -15.90
C GLN A 177 15.90 -12.41 -16.54
N SER A 178 15.58 -13.53 -15.88
CA SER A 178 14.55 -14.49 -16.29
C SER A 178 13.12 -13.97 -16.12
N ILE A 179 12.92 -12.95 -15.29
CA ILE A 179 11.64 -12.35 -14.93
C ILE A 179 11.39 -11.05 -15.69
N ALA A 180 12.42 -10.23 -15.91
CA ALA A 180 12.30 -8.89 -16.50
C ALA A 180 11.47 -8.86 -17.82
N PRO A 181 11.66 -9.79 -18.79
CA PRO A 181 10.87 -9.80 -20.01
C PRO A 181 9.36 -9.99 -19.79
N ILE A 182 8.96 -10.67 -18.70
CA ILE A 182 7.55 -10.92 -18.38
C ILE A 182 6.82 -9.62 -17.99
N PHE A 183 7.55 -8.65 -17.44
CA PHE A 183 6.99 -7.42 -16.89
C PHE A 183 7.29 -6.17 -17.72
N GLN A 184 8.16 -6.25 -18.73
CA GLN A 184 8.64 -5.09 -19.50
C GLN A 184 7.50 -4.18 -19.99
N ASP A 185 6.47 -4.75 -20.62
CA ASP A 185 5.32 -3.97 -21.12
C ASP A 185 4.51 -3.34 -19.98
N LYS A 186 4.39 -4.04 -18.85
CA LYS A 186 3.69 -3.52 -17.66
C LYS A 186 4.45 -2.35 -17.06
N LEU A 187 5.78 -2.45 -16.90
CA LEU A 187 6.59 -1.35 -16.36
C LEU A 187 6.53 -0.12 -17.27
N ALA A 188 6.67 -0.32 -18.59
CA ALA A 188 6.60 0.77 -19.54
C ALA A 188 5.21 1.46 -19.56
N SER A 189 4.13 0.66 -19.55
CA SER A 189 2.76 1.20 -19.68
C SER A 189 2.16 1.69 -18.35
N TYR A 190 2.52 1.08 -17.22
CA TYR A 190 1.97 1.45 -15.92
C TYR A 190 2.86 2.43 -15.15
N ASN A 191 4.18 2.27 -15.21
CA ASN A 191 5.12 3.06 -14.41
C ASN A 191 5.83 4.14 -15.24
N GLY A 192 5.62 4.16 -16.56
CA GLY A 192 6.29 5.11 -17.46
C GLY A 192 7.81 4.89 -17.57
N SER A 193 8.31 3.76 -17.08
CA SER A 193 9.74 3.47 -16.98
C SER A 193 10.09 2.17 -17.72
N LYS A 194 11.26 2.17 -18.36
CA LYS A 194 11.86 0.97 -18.96
C LYS A 194 12.84 0.28 -18.01
N ALA A 195 13.09 0.86 -16.84
CA ALA A 195 13.94 0.24 -15.84
C ALA A 195 13.27 -1.06 -15.36
N ALA A 196 14.02 -2.15 -15.40
CA ALA A 196 13.54 -3.46 -14.95
C ALA A 196 13.68 -3.57 -13.43
N GLU A 197 13.01 -2.70 -12.68
CA GLU A 197 13.06 -2.65 -11.23
C GLU A 197 11.67 -2.48 -10.62
N LEU A 198 11.51 -2.97 -9.39
CA LEU A 198 10.29 -2.81 -8.61
C LEU A 198 10.64 -2.60 -7.13
N PRO A 199 9.79 -1.88 -6.38
CA PRO A 199 9.90 -1.85 -4.94
C PRO A 199 9.38 -3.17 -4.34
N LEU A 200 9.90 -3.55 -3.17
CA LEU A 200 9.19 -4.46 -2.27
C LEU A 200 7.80 -3.86 -1.97
N SER A 201 6.80 -4.71 -1.76
CA SER A 201 5.52 -4.27 -1.19
C SER A 201 5.66 -4.07 0.32
N ALA A 202 6.50 -3.11 0.70
CA ALA A 202 6.88 -2.81 2.07
C ALA A 202 5.76 -2.03 2.79
N THR A 203 5.65 -2.27 4.10
CA THR A 203 4.79 -1.49 5.00
C THR A 203 5.59 -1.08 6.22
N TYR A 204 5.59 0.20 6.55
CA TYR A 204 6.21 0.75 7.75
C TYR A 204 5.17 1.43 8.63
N VAL A 205 5.41 1.45 9.94
CA VAL A 205 4.79 2.41 10.87
C VAL A 205 5.89 3.36 11.33
N ILE A 206 5.59 4.65 11.24
CA ILE A 206 6.48 5.76 11.58
C ILE A 206 5.82 6.54 12.73
N ASP A 207 6.55 6.75 13.82
CA ASP A 207 6.08 7.55 14.96
C ASP A 207 6.16 9.07 14.68
N THR A 208 5.76 9.88 15.66
CA THR A 208 5.69 11.33 15.49
C THR A 208 7.05 12.03 15.36
N ASP A 209 8.13 11.35 15.78
CA ASP A 209 9.50 11.85 15.64
C ASP A 209 10.12 11.43 14.31
N GLY A 210 9.36 10.77 13.43
CA GLY A 210 9.84 10.29 12.14
C GLY A 210 10.72 9.05 12.26
N LYS A 211 10.56 8.25 13.32
CA LYS A 211 11.30 7.00 13.52
C LYS A 211 10.43 5.81 13.15
N ILE A 212 11.04 4.81 12.49
CA ILE A 212 10.36 3.57 12.12
C ILE A 212 10.21 2.68 13.35
N THR A 213 8.99 2.31 13.70
CA THR A 213 8.65 1.45 14.84
C THR A 213 8.18 0.06 14.42
N TYR A 214 7.73 -0.06 13.16
CA TYR A 214 7.39 -1.33 12.53
C TYR A 214 7.87 -1.34 11.08
N ALA A 215 8.36 -2.50 10.63
CA ALA A 215 8.75 -2.72 9.24
C ALA A 215 8.35 -4.14 8.80
N TYR A 216 7.52 -4.20 7.74
CA TYR A 216 7.27 -5.43 6.99
C TYR A 216 8.05 -5.40 5.68
N LEU A 217 9.08 -6.23 5.59
CA LEU A 217 9.99 -6.33 4.46
C LEU A 217 10.07 -7.78 4.00
N ASN A 218 9.52 -8.07 2.82
CA ASN A 218 9.46 -9.44 2.30
C ASN A 218 9.69 -9.48 0.79
N ALA A 219 10.74 -10.19 0.37
CA ALA A 219 11.08 -10.45 -1.02
C ALA A 219 10.05 -11.37 -1.70
N ASP A 220 9.36 -12.22 -0.93
CA ASP A 220 8.23 -12.98 -1.45
C ASP A 220 7.03 -12.05 -1.65
N TYR A 221 6.89 -11.61 -2.89
CA TYR A 221 5.81 -10.72 -3.31
C TYR A 221 4.40 -11.31 -3.19
N THR A 222 4.26 -12.56 -2.76
CA THR A 222 2.96 -13.18 -2.46
C THR A 222 2.54 -13.01 -0.99
N LYS A 223 3.43 -12.50 -0.13
CA LYS A 223 3.21 -12.32 1.31
C LYS A 223 2.96 -10.86 1.67
N ARG A 224 2.05 -10.60 2.60
CA ARG A 224 1.72 -9.25 3.10
C ARG A 224 1.52 -9.29 4.62
N PRO A 225 1.67 -8.17 5.33
CA PRO A 225 1.22 -8.09 6.71
C PRO A 225 -0.31 -8.10 6.75
N GLU A 226 -0.92 -8.71 7.77
CA GLU A 226 -2.35 -8.52 7.99
C GLU A 226 -2.60 -7.05 8.38
N PRO A 227 -3.70 -6.43 7.94
CA PRO A 227 -4.07 -5.10 8.42
C PRO A 227 -4.16 -5.01 9.95
N ALA A 228 -4.61 -6.08 10.61
CA ALA A 228 -4.69 -6.15 12.07
C ALA A 228 -3.31 -6.07 12.73
N ASP A 229 -2.27 -6.67 12.14
CA ASP A 229 -0.90 -6.56 12.65
C ASP A 229 -0.37 -5.12 12.54
N VAL A 230 -0.73 -4.43 11.45
CA VAL A 230 -0.36 -3.02 11.22
C VAL A 230 -1.08 -2.10 12.20
N ILE A 231 -2.37 -2.33 12.47
CA ILE A 231 -3.15 -1.58 13.46
C ILE A 231 -2.55 -1.79 14.86
N ALA A 232 -2.28 -3.03 15.25
CA ALA A 232 -1.66 -3.33 16.55
C ALA A 232 -0.28 -2.66 16.70
N ALA A 233 0.50 -2.55 15.62
CA ALA A 233 1.76 -1.82 15.63
C ALA A 233 1.57 -0.31 15.87
N VAL A 234 0.53 0.30 15.30
CA VAL A 234 0.15 1.70 15.57
C VAL A 234 -0.29 1.88 17.02
N GLU A 235 -1.15 0.99 17.55
CA GLU A 235 -1.65 1.06 18.93
C GLU A 235 -0.55 0.87 19.99
N SER A 236 0.61 0.33 19.60
CA SER A 236 1.76 0.11 20.48
C SER A 236 2.73 1.29 20.58
N LEU A 237 2.47 2.38 19.87
CA LEU A 237 3.28 3.61 19.86
C LEU A 237 3.22 4.40 21.17
#